data_AF-A0A7C3GNQ1-F1
#
_entry.id   AF-A0A7C3GNQ1-F1
#
_cell.length_a   1.000
_cell.length_b   1.000
_cell.length_c   1.000
_cell.angle_alpha   90.00
_cell.angle_beta   90.00
_cell.angle_gamma   90.00
#
_symmetry.space_group_name_H-M   'P 1'
#
loop_
_entity.id
_entity.type
_entity.pdbx_description
1 polymer ?
#
loop_
_entity_poly.entity_id
_entity_poly.type
_entity_poly.pdbx_seq_one_letter_code
_entity_poly.pdbx_strand_id
1 'polypeptide(L)'
;MGFNVLQAYATILFTSFKTPTGFVQTLLKFAPLLLQALAFTVPLAAGKFNIGGEGQLIVGAIGATAVGILFAGLPLPLLLPLVLLAGLLFGGFWAAIPAWLLYRFGINEILTTVMMNFVSFSLVDYIATEVWRDPAAGHPTTVPIGAGGELPLLISSPPLHSGVLLALAVAVAVYIYTNRTAAGY
;
A
#
# COMPACT_ATOMS: atom_id res chain seq x y z
N MET A 1 13.01 -36.99 -4.83
CA MET A 1 12.53 -36.20 -5.98
C MET A 1 13.74 -35.48 -6.58
N GLY A 2 14.18 -35.88 -7.77
CA GLY A 2 15.39 -35.38 -8.43
C GLY A 2 15.12 -34.08 -9.20
N PHE A 3 14.95 -32.97 -8.49
CA PHE A 3 14.80 -31.66 -9.13
C PHE A 3 16.17 -31.11 -9.53
N ASN A 4 16.24 -30.56 -10.75
CA ASN A 4 17.47 -29.97 -11.26
C ASN A 4 17.75 -28.63 -10.55
N VAL A 5 18.75 -28.63 -9.67
CA VAL A 5 19.15 -27.46 -8.87
C VAL A 5 19.51 -26.26 -9.74
N LEU A 6 20.19 -26.47 -10.87
CA LEU A 6 20.53 -25.39 -11.82
C LEU A 6 19.28 -24.74 -12.42
N GLN A 7 18.26 -25.55 -12.70
CA GLN A 7 16.98 -25.04 -13.20
C GLN A 7 16.24 -24.21 -12.15
N ALA A 8 16.31 -24.60 -10.87
CA ALA A 8 15.75 -23.82 -9.78
C ALA A 8 16.42 -22.44 -9.66
N TYR A 9 17.76 -22.37 -9.69
CA TYR A 9 18.49 -21.11 -9.69
C TYR A 9 18.17 -20.25 -10.92
N ALA A 10 18.12 -20.85 -12.11
CA ALA A 10 17.73 -20.14 -13.33
C ALA A 10 16.30 -19.58 -13.25
N THR A 11 15.39 -20.33 -12.62
CA THR A 11 14.01 -19.89 -12.41
C THR A 11 13.96 -18.67 -11.48
N ILE A 12 14.70 -18.69 -10.37
CA ILE A 12 14.77 -17.55 -9.43
C ILE A 12 15.28 -16.28 -10.13
N LEU A 13 16.32 -16.40 -10.95
CA LEU A 13 16.96 -15.24 -11.57
C LEU A 13 16.20 -14.70 -12.78
N PHE A 14 15.56 -15.55 -13.58
CA PHE A 14 15.07 -15.15 -14.90
C PHE A 14 13.55 -15.18 -15.07
N THR A 15 12.78 -15.83 -14.20
CA THR A 15 11.32 -15.99 -14.42
C THR A 15 10.61 -14.64 -14.49
N SER A 16 11.05 -13.67 -13.69
CA SER A 16 10.51 -12.31 -13.67
C SER A 16 10.58 -11.59 -15.01
N PHE A 17 11.59 -11.88 -15.84
CA PHE A 17 11.77 -11.23 -17.16
C PHE A 17 11.39 -12.14 -18.33
N LYS A 18 11.50 -13.46 -18.17
CA LYS A 18 11.28 -14.43 -19.26
C LYS A 18 9.83 -14.86 -19.43
N THR A 19 9.00 -14.73 -18.39
CA THR A 19 7.62 -15.23 -18.44
C THR A 19 6.62 -14.08 -18.32
N PRO A 20 5.50 -14.11 -19.07
CA PRO A 20 4.44 -13.11 -18.92
C PRO A 20 3.93 -13.00 -17.47
N THR A 21 3.77 -14.14 -16.80
CA THR A 21 3.34 -14.21 -15.39
C THR A 21 4.38 -13.58 -14.46
N GLY A 22 5.66 -13.90 -14.61
CA GLY A 22 6.72 -13.30 -13.81
C GLY A 22 6.82 -11.80 -14.00
N PHE A 23 6.63 -11.31 -15.23
CA PHE A 23 6.65 -9.89 -15.53
C PHE A 23 5.47 -9.15 -14.90
N VAL A 24 4.25 -9.69 -15.03
CA VAL A 24 3.05 -9.12 -14.39
C VAL A 24 3.19 -9.10 -12.86
N GLN A 25 3.66 -10.19 -12.25
CA GLN A 25 3.91 -10.24 -10.80
C GLN A 25 4.98 -9.23 -10.35
N THR A 26 5.98 -8.96 -11.20
CA THR A 26 6.98 -7.91 -10.94
C THR A 26 6.33 -6.54 -10.94
N LEU A 27 5.47 -6.24 -11.92
CA LEU A 27 4.74 -4.97 -11.99
C LEU A 27 3.77 -4.77 -10.82
N LEU A 28 3.06 -5.83 -10.42
CA LEU A 28 2.14 -5.80 -9.27
C LEU A 28 2.87 -5.47 -7.96
N LYS A 29 4.08 -6.02 -7.76
CA LYS A 29 4.94 -5.69 -6.60
C LYS A 29 5.58 -4.32 -6.72
N PHE A 30 5.92 -3.89 -7.93
CA PHE A 30 6.52 -2.59 -8.19
C PHE A 30 5.61 -1.43 -7.80
N ALA A 31 4.30 -1.53 -8.08
CA ALA A 31 3.35 -0.44 -7.80
C ALA A 31 3.34 0.04 -6.33
N PRO A 32 3.13 -0.82 -5.31
CA PRO A 32 3.16 -0.38 -3.91
C PRO A 32 4.56 0.05 -3.47
N LEU A 33 5.63 -0.59 -3.97
CA LEU A 33 7.01 -0.20 -3.66
C LEU A 33 7.35 1.20 -4.18
N LEU A 34 6.89 1.54 -5.38
CA LEU A 34 7.07 2.88 -5.96
C LEU A 34 6.34 3.92 -5.12
N LEU A 35 5.07 3.67 -4.77
CA LEU A 35 4.29 4.58 -3.92
C LEU A 35 4.97 4.77 -2.55
N GLN A 36 5.49 3.68 -1.97
CA GLN A 36 6.18 3.73 -0.68
C GLN A 36 7.48 4.54 -0.74
N ALA A 37 8.25 4.39 -1.83
CA ALA A 37 9.45 5.18 -2.07
C ALA A 37 9.11 6.68 -2.20
N LEU A 38 8.07 7.02 -2.95
CA LEU A 38 7.62 8.41 -3.11
C LEU A 38 7.15 9.02 -1.78
N ALA A 39 6.44 8.25 -0.95
CA ALA A 39 6.01 8.66 0.38
C ALA A 39 7.19 8.95 1.33
N PHE A 40 8.36 8.37 1.07
CA PHE A 40 9.60 8.68 1.78
C PHE A 40 10.34 9.89 1.18
N THR A 41 10.39 10.01 -0.14
CA THR A 41 11.13 11.09 -0.84
C THR A 41 10.58 12.47 -0.53
N VAL A 42 9.25 12.64 -0.44
CA VAL A 42 8.64 13.97 -0.23
C VAL A 42 8.99 14.57 1.15
N PRO A 43 8.82 13.87 2.29
CA PRO A 43 9.28 14.37 3.59
C PRO A 43 10.79 14.57 3.66
N LEU A 44 11.57 13.70 3.02
CA LEU A 44 13.02 13.79 3.01
C LEU A 44 13.51 15.09 2.37
N ALA A 45 12.84 15.57 1.31
CA ALA A 45 13.13 16.87 0.71
C ALA A 45 12.96 18.04 1.70
N ALA A 46 12.06 17.91 2.68
CA ALA A 46 11.87 18.87 3.77
C ALA A 46 12.80 18.61 4.99
N GLY A 47 13.78 17.72 4.87
CA GLY A 47 14.71 17.36 5.95
C GLY A 47 14.09 16.47 7.04
N LYS A 48 12.97 15.79 6.73
CA LYS A 48 12.25 14.92 7.67
C LYS A 48 12.35 13.46 7.27
N PHE A 49 12.70 12.60 8.21
CA PHE A 49 12.84 11.16 8.01
C PHE A 49 11.55 10.44 8.40
N ASN A 50 10.78 9.98 7.40
CA ASN A 50 9.56 9.19 7.61
C ASN A 50 9.82 7.69 7.42
N ILE A 51 10.23 6.97 8.47
CA ILE A 51 10.41 5.50 8.41
C ILE A 51 9.07 4.76 8.64
N GLY A 52 8.01 5.49 9.00
CA GLY A 52 6.69 4.96 9.36
C GLY A 52 5.78 4.64 8.19
N GLY A 53 6.33 4.60 6.97
CA GLY A 53 5.57 4.44 5.75
C GLY A 53 4.79 3.12 5.67
N GLU A 54 5.38 2.04 6.18
CA GLU A 54 4.73 0.73 6.22
C GLU A 54 3.46 0.75 7.10
N GLY A 55 3.51 1.39 8.26
CA GLY A 55 2.33 1.53 9.12
C GLY A 55 1.27 2.45 8.53
N GLN A 56 1.68 3.51 7.81
CA GLN A 56 0.75 4.37 7.06
C GLN A 56 0.03 3.57 5.96
N LEU A 57 0.75 2.72 5.24
CA LEU A 57 0.18 1.83 4.23
C LEU A 57 -0.81 0.85 4.85
N ILE A 58 -0.47 0.22 5.98
CA ILE A 58 -1.32 -0.74 6.67
C ILE A 58 -2.59 -0.10 7.20
N VAL A 59 -2.48 1.05 7.89
CA VAL A 59 -3.66 1.73 8.43
C VAL A 59 -4.52 2.35 7.32
N GLY A 60 -3.89 2.80 6.23
CA GLY A 60 -4.61 3.13 5.00
C GLY A 60 -5.38 1.93 4.44
N ALA A 61 -4.75 0.75 4.35
CA ALA A 61 -5.42 -0.47 3.90
C ALA A 61 -6.58 -0.85 4.83
N ILE A 62 -6.44 -0.69 6.14
CA ILE A 62 -7.54 -0.88 7.11
C ILE A 62 -8.72 0.06 6.79
N GLY A 63 -8.46 1.35 6.58
CA GLY A 63 -9.51 2.32 6.25
C GLY A 63 -10.20 2.02 4.92
N ALA A 64 -9.41 1.65 3.91
CA ALA A 64 -9.91 1.21 2.60
C ALA A 64 -10.80 -0.04 2.72
N THR A 65 -10.35 -1.06 3.46
CA THR A 65 -11.10 -2.29 3.72
C THR A 65 -12.37 -2.03 4.53
N ALA A 66 -12.31 -1.15 5.53
CA ALA A 66 -13.49 -0.76 6.31
C ALA A 66 -14.62 -0.27 5.41
N VAL A 67 -14.30 0.68 4.52
CA VAL A 67 -15.26 1.24 3.56
C VAL A 67 -15.67 0.21 2.52
N GLY A 68 -14.73 -0.59 2.02
CA GLY A 68 -14.99 -1.66 1.04
C GLY A 68 -15.95 -2.74 1.55
N ILE A 69 -15.93 -3.03 2.86
CA ILE A 69 -16.86 -3.97 3.52
C ILE A 69 -18.19 -3.27 3.83
N LEU A 70 -18.16 -2.12 4.50
CA LEU A 70 -19.37 -1.42 4.95
C LEU A 70 -20.28 -0.98 3.78
N PHE A 71 -19.69 -0.65 2.64
CA PHE A 71 -20.39 -0.19 1.45
C PHE A 71 -20.26 -1.17 0.27
N ALA A 72 -20.08 -2.46 0.55
CA ALA A 72 -19.81 -3.50 -0.46
C ALA A 72 -20.84 -3.57 -1.60
N GLY A 73 -22.08 -3.13 -1.37
CA GLY A 73 -23.15 -3.08 -2.38
C GLY A 73 -23.08 -1.92 -3.36
N LEU A 74 -22.17 -0.95 -3.18
CA LEU A 74 -22.04 0.19 -4.09
C LEU A 74 -21.38 -0.22 -5.41
N PRO A 75 -21.81 0.37 -6.55
CA PRO A 75 -21.18 0.12 -7.84
C PRO A 75 -19.78 0.74 -7.91
N LEU A 76 -18.96 0.21 -8.81
CA LEU A 76 -17.55 0.59 -9.00
C LEU A 76 -17.29 2.11 -9.05
N PRO A 77 -18.06 2.94 -9.79
CA PRO A 77 -17.78 4.38 -9.88
C PRO A 77 -17.92 5.13 -8.55
N LEU A 78 -18.64 4.58 -7.57
CA LEU A 78 -18.82 5.18 -6.26
C LEU A 78 -17.91 4.54 -5.22
N LEU A 79 -17.83 3.21 -5.21
CA LEU A 79 -17.08 2.48 -4.19
C LEU A 79 -15.57 2.67 -4.34
N LEU A 80 -15.03 2.62 -5.57
CA LEU A 80 -13.59 2.73 -5.79
C LEU A 80 -13.00 4.07 -5.32
N PRO A 81 -13.56 5.25 -5.68
CA PRO A 81 -13.07 6.52 -5.14
C PRO A 81 -13.19 6.60 -3.62
N LEU A 82 -14.27 6.05 -3.04
CA LEU A 82 -14.50 6.07 -1.59
C LEU A 82 -13.45 5.26 -0.83
N VAL A 83 -13.11 4.06 -1.33
CA VAL A 83 -12.08 3.18 -0.77
C VAL A 83 -10.69 3.85 -0.88
N LEU A 84 -10.36 4.46 -2.02
CA LEU A 84 -9.10 5.19 -2.18
C LEU A 84 -9.00 6.40 -1.24
N LEU A 85 -10.09 7.18 -1.12
CA LEU A 85 -10.14 8.33 -0.23
C LEU A 85 -10.02 7.92 1.24
N ALA A 86 -10.70 6.83 1.64
CA ALA A 86 -10.58 6.27 2.97
C ALA A 86 -9.14 5.84 3.26
N GLY A 87 -8.47 5.16 2.32
CA GLY A 87 -7.08 4.78 2.47
C GLY A 87 -6.14 5.98 2.65
N LEU A 88 -6.34 7.04 1.85
CA LEU A 88 -5.58 8.29 1.99
C LEU A 88 -5.80 8.96 3.35
N LEU A 89 -7.05 9.05 3.81
CA LEU A 89 -7.39 9.70 5.07
C LEU A 89 -6.83 8.93 6.27
N PHE A 90 -6.97 7.61 6.30
CA PHE A 90 -6.48 6.79 7.39
C PHE A 90 -4.95 6.72 7.42
N GLY A 91 -4.30 6.56 6.26
CA GLY A 91 -2.85 6.60 6.17
C GLY A 91 -2.29 7.98 6.56
N GLY A 92 -2.93 9.06 6.11
CA GLY A 92 -2.58 10.43 6.46
C GLY A 92 -2.78 10.73 7.95
N PHE A 93 -3.88 10.24 8.54
CA PHE A 93 -4.11 10.31 9.98
C PHE A 93 -3.02 9.57 10.75
N TRP A 94 -2.59 8.40 10.29
CA TRP A 94 -1.50 7.66 10.92
C TRP A 94 -0.17 8.43 10.87
N ALA A 95 0.12 9.09 9.74
CA ALA A 95 1.29 9.96 9.60
C ALA A 95 1.23 11.20 10.50
N ALA A 96 0.02 11.74 10.74
CA ALA A 96 -0.20 12.91 11.57
C ALA A 96 0.17 12.67 13.04
N ILE A 97 0.07 11.43 13.54
CA ILE A 97 0.38 11.10 14.93
C ILE A 97 1.88 11.32 15.26
N PRO A 98 2.86 10.68 14.57
CA PRO A 98 4.28 11.01 14.76
C PRO A 98 4.61 12.46 14.50
N ALA A 99 4.00 13.08 13.47
CA ALA A 99 4.23 14.48 13.15
C ALA A 99 3.81 15.39 14.32
N TRP A 100 2.63 15.16 14.90
CA TRP A 100 2.17 15.91 16.07
C TRP A 100 3.09 15.71 17.27
N LEU A 101 3.53 14.47 17.54
CA LEU A 101 4.44 14.15 18.63
C LEU A 101 5.79 14.87 18.48
N LEU A 102 6.33 14.89 17.27
CA LEU A 102 7.53 15.63 16.92
C LEU A 102 7.36 17.14 17.18
N TYR A 103 6.33 17.77 16.61
CA TYR A 103 6.17 19.23 16.68
C TYR A 103 5.75 19.73 18.07
N ARG A 104 4.97 18.93 18.81
CA ARG A 104 4.46 19.34 20.12
C ARG A 104 5.44 19.07 21.26
N PHE A 105 6.16 17.96 21.18
CA PHE A 105 6.99 17.44 22.28
C PHE A 105 8.47 17.28 21.93
N GLY A 106 8.87 17.51 20.67
CA GLY A 106 10.27 17.38 20.24
C GLY A 106 10.78 15.95 20.23
N ILE A 107 9.88 14.95 20.17
CA ILE A 107 10.27 13.54 20.18
C ILE A 107 10.93 13.19 18.84
N ASN A 108 11.96 12.35 18.89
CA ASN A 108 12.66 11.87 17.70
C ASN A 108 11.68 11.24 16.69
N GLU A 109 11.65 11.81 15.48
CA GLU A 109 10.74 11.40 14.39
C GLU A 109 11.05 9.98 13.87
N ILE A 110 12.32 9.58 13.87
CA ILE A 110 12.71 8.23 13.44
C ILE A 110 12.16 7.21 14.41
N LEU A 111 12.38 7.42 15.72
CA LEU A 111 11.92 6.49 16.74
C LEU A 111 10.39 6.37 16.74
N THR A 112 9.68 7.50 16.74
CA THR A 112 8.21 7.51 16.80
C THR A 112 7.58 6.85 15.59
N THR A 113 8.09 7.13 14.39
CA THR A 113 7.56 6.53 13.16
C THR A 113 7.83 5.02 13.09
N VAL A 114 8.99 4.54 13.54
CA VAL A 114 9.29 3.09 13.64
C VAL A 114 8.39 2.41 14.68
N MET A 115 8.20 3.02 15.87
CA MET A 115 7.33 2.45 16.90
C MET A 115 5.88 2.34 16.42
N MET A 116 5.40 3.32 15.64
CA MET A 116 4.06 3.29 15.07
C MET A 116 3.88 2.19 14.00
N ASN A 117 4.94 1.71 13.34
CA ASN A 117 4.82 0.54 12.47
C ASN A 117 4.46 -0.71 13.29
N PHE A 118 5.12 -0.94 14.44
CA PHE A 118 4.78 -2.08 15.28
C PHE A 118 3.34 -2.03 15.80
N VAL A 119 2.85 -0.85 16.17
CA VAL A 119 1.45 -0.68 16.57
C VAL A 119 0.51 -1.01 15.41
N SER A 120 0.85 -0.62 14.18
CA SER A 120 0.04 -0.92 13.00
C SER A 120 -0.03 -2.42 12.69
N PHE A 121 1.05 -3.17 12.93
CA PHE A 121 1.08 -4.62 12.76
C PHE A 121 0.12 -5.31 13.73
N SER A 122 0.16 -4.93 15.01
CA SER A 122 -0.78 -5.46 16.00
C SER A 122 -2.22 -5.05 15.69
N LEU A 123 -2.43 -3.84 15.15
CA LEU A 123 -3.75 -3.35 14.80
C LEU A 123 -4.37 -4.14 13.64
N VAL A 124 -3.61 -4.38 12.56
CA VAL A 124 -4.12 -5.16 11.42
C VAL A 124 -4.37 -6.60 11.80
N ASP A 125 -3.52 -7.20 12.65
CA ASP A 125 -3.71 -8.55 13.16
C ASP A 125 -5.01 -8.67 13.99
N TYR A 126 -5.25 -7.73 14.90
CA TYR A 126 -6.49 -7.66 15.68
C TYR A 126 -7.72 -7.51 14.77
N ILE A 127 -7.66 -6.63 13.78
CA ILE A 127 -8.79 -6.40 12.87
C ILE A 127 -9.08 -7.63 12.00
N ALA A 128 -8.03 -8.28 11.48
CA ALA A 128 -8.16 -9.46 10.63
C ALA A 128 -8.62 -10.72 11.40
N THR A 129 -8.36 -10.78 12.72
CA THR A 129 -8.66 -11.97 13.54
C THR A 129 -9.94 -11.82 14.37
N GLU A 130 -10.30 -10.61 14.80
CA GLU A 130 -11.42 -10.40 15.72
C GLU A 130 -12.55 -9.56 15.13
N VAL A 131 -12.22 -8.47 14.41
CA VAL A 131 -13.23 -7.46 14.01
C VAL A 131 -13.93 -7.83 12.70
N TRP A 132 -13.17 -8.11 11.65
CA TRP A 132 -13.69 -8.41 10.30
C TRP A 132 -13.29 -9.80 9.82
N ARG A 133 -12.94 -10.69 10.73
CA ARG A 133 -12.52 -12.05 10.40
C ARG A 133 -13.50 -12.74 9.47
N ASP A 134 -12.97 -13.32 8.40
CA ASP A 134 -13.73 -14.22 7.54
C ASP A 134 -13.91 -15.59 8.22
N PRO A 135 -15.14 -16.01 8.58
CA PRO A 135 -15.37 -17.32 9.19
C PRO A 135 -15.05 -18.50 8.27
N ALA A 136 -15.07 -18.28 6.95
CA ALA A 136 -14.75 -19.31 5.96
C ALA A 136 -13.23 -19.50 5.79
N ALA A 137 -12.42 -18.52 6.21
CA ALA A 137 -10.98 -18.59 6.09
C ALA A 137 -10.32 -19.34 7.26
N GLY A 138 -9.39 -20.23 6.94
CA GLY A 138 -8.60 -20.98 7.92
C GLY A 138 -7.40 -20.23 8.50
N HIS A 139 -7.25 -18.95 8.18
CA HIS A 139 -6.14 -18.10 8.60
C HIS A 139 -6.62 -16.66 8.84
N PRO A 140 -5.87 -15.81 9.56
CA PRO A 140 -6.22 -14.41 9.77
C PRO A 140 -6.39 -13.67 8.43
N THR A 141 -7.62 -13.30 8.11
CA THR A 141 -7.98 -12.50 6.93
C THR A 141 -9.34 -11.87 7.17
N THR A 142 -9.55 -10.69 6.60
CA THR A 142 -10.86 -10.06 6.64
C THR A 142 -11.81 -10.70 5.64
N VAL A 143 -13.11 -10.50 5.84
CA VAL A 143 -14.11 -10.70 4.79
C VAL A 143 -13.74 -9.87 3.55
N PRO A 144 -14.04 -10.38 2.34
CA PRO A 144 -13.70 -9.68 1.10
C PRO A 144 -14.46 -8.36 0.97
N ILE A 145 -13.81 -7.37 0.37
CA ILE A 145 -14.45 -6.10 -0.01
C ILE A 145 -15.42 -6.32 -1.17
N GLY A 146 -16.38 -5.42 -1.35
CA GLY A 146 -17.26 -5.44 -2.52
C GLY A 146 -16.46 -5.31 -3.82
N ALA A 147 -16.89 -6.01 -4.88
CA ALA A 147 -16.20 -6.02 -6.18
C ALA A 147 -16.04 -4.62 -6.81
N GLY A 148 -16.91 -3.66 -6.46
CA GLY A 148 -16.78 -2.26 -6.88
C GLY A 148 -15.59 -1.52 -6.24
N GLY A 149 -15.00 -2.06 -5.18
CA GLY A 149 -13.83 -1.48 -4.50
C GLY A 149 -12.49 -2.00 -5.04
N GLU A 150 -12.51 -3.00 -5.92
CA GLU A 150 -11.30 -3.54 -6.54
C GLU A 150 -10.84 -2.67 -7.71
N LEU A 151 -9.52 -2.56 -7.88
CA LEU A 151 -8.95 -1.86 -9.02
C LEU A 151 -9.24 -2.62 -10.33
N PRO A 152 -9.76 -1.96 -11.37
CA PRO A 152 -10.06 -2.60 -12.64
C PRO A 152 -8.84 -3.31 -13.24
N LEU A 153 -9.06 -4.51 -13.79
CA LEU A 153 -8.03 -5.26 -14.51
C LEU A 153 -7.73 -4.62 -15.87
N LEU A 154 -6.45 -4.44 -16.16
CA LEU A 154 -5.91 -4.05 -17.48
C LEU A 154 -5.71 -5.27 -18.38
N ILE A 155 -5.27 -6.39 -17.78
CA ILE A 155 -5.04 -7.66 -18.44
C ILE A 155 -5.68 -8.75 -17.57
N SER A 156 -6.45 -9.65 -18.15
CA SER A 156 -7.18 -10.68 -17.39
C SER A 156 -6.34 -11.95 -17.13
N SER A 157 -5.32 -12.23 -17.93
CA SER A 157 -4.50 -13.44 -17.81
C SER A 157 -3.09 -13.21 -18.40
N PRO A 158 -2.04 -13.04 -17.58
CA PRO A 158 -2.05 -12.98 -16.12
C PRO A 158 -2.76 -11.70 -15.61
N PRO A 159 -3.45 -11.76 -14.45
CA PRO A 159 -4.23 -10.63 -13.94
C PRO A 159 -3.32 -9.46 -13.58
N LEU A 160 -3.46 -8.34 -14.29
CA LEU A 160 -2.77 -7.08 -14.02
C LEU A 160 -3.81 -6.00 -13.71
N HIS A 161 -3.80 -5.46 -12.51
CA HIS A 161 -4.73 -4.38 -12.13
C HIS A 161 -4.20 -2.99 -12.47
N SER A 162 -5.11 -2.02 -12.61
CA SER A 162 -4.82 -0.62 -12.94
C SER A 162 -3.99 0.15 -11.91
N GLY A 163 -3.73 -0.43 -10.73
CA GLY A 163 -2.85 0.14 -9.70
C GLY A 163 -1.43 0.49 -10.19
N VAL A 164 -0.92 -0.18 -11.23
CA VAL A 164 0.37 0.19 -11.84
C VAL A 164 0.28 1.56 -12.51
N LEU A 165 -0.81 1.85 -13.23
CA LEU A 165 -1.03 3.16 -13.84
C LEU A 165 -1.25 4.23 -12.77
N LEU A 166 -1.96 3.91 -11.70
CA LEU A 166 -2.13 4.81 -10.56
C LEU A 166 -0.77 5.17 -9.94
N ALA A 167 0.10 4.18 -9.71
CA ALA A 167 1.43 4.41 -9.14
C ALA A 167 2.29 5.30 -10.05
N LEU A 168 2.26 5.08 -11.37
CA LEU A 168 2.95 5.94 -12.33
C LEU A 168 2.36 7.35 -12.37
N ALA A 169 1.04 7.49 -12.32
CA ALA A 169 0.39 8.79 -12.28
C ALA A 169 0.78 9.58 -11.01
N VAL A 170 0.84 8.92 -9.85
CA VAL A 170 1.33 9.53 -8.61
C VAL A 170 2.81 9.90 -8.71
N ALA A 171 3.65 9.07 -9.33
CA ALA A 171 5.05 9.39 -9.56
C ALA A 171 5.23 10.66 -10.40
N VAL A 172 4.46 10.79 -11.49
CA VAL A 172 4.45 12.01 -12.31
C VAL A 172 3.95 13.21 -11.51
N ALA A 173 2.88 13.06 -10.72
CA ALA A 173 2.35 14.11 -9.88
C ALA A 173 3.37 14.60 -8.84
N VAL A 174 4.07 13.67 -8.17
CA VAL A 174 5.14 13.99 -7.21
C VAL A 174 6.33 14.66 -7.91
N TYR A 175 6.73 14.17 -9.09
CA TYR A 175 7.79 14.82 -9.88
C TYR A 175 7.45 16.28 -10.22
N ILE A 176 6.22 16.55 -10.65
CA ILE A 176 5.75 17.91 -10.94
C ILE A 176 5.72 18.73 -9.64
N TYR A 177 5.19 18.18 -8.56
CA TYR A 177 5.13 18.85 -7.26
C TYR A 177 6.52 19.29 -6.80
N THR A 178 7.49 18.37 -6.75
CA THR A 178 8.83 18.66 -6.23
C THR A 178 9.64 19.58 -7.15
N ASN A 179 9.53 19.44 -8.48
CA ASN A 179 10.41 20.18 -9.41
C ASN A 179 9.77 21.43 -10.03
N ARG A 180 8.45 21.60 -9.96
CA ARG A 180 7.73 22.67 -10.67
C ARG A 180 6.86 23.54 -9.77
N THR A 181 6.79 23.28 -8.46
CA THR A 181 5.99 24.09 -7.53
C THR A 181 6.86 24.78 -6.48
N ALA A 182 6.44 25.97 -6.05
CA ALA A 182 7.14 26.74 -5.02
C ALA A 182 7.08 26.06 -3.64
N ALA A 183 6.07 25.24 -3.36
CA ALA A 183 5.96 24.47 -2.12
C ALA A 183 6.85 23.21 -2.11
N GLY A 184 7.40 22.83 -3.26
CA GLY A 184 8.34 21.71 -3.41
C GLY A 184 9.82 22.11 -3.36
N TYR A 185 10.12 23.41 -3.48
CA TYR A 185 11.46 24.02 -3.34
C TYR A 185 11.69 24.52 -1.91
#